data_AF-A0A1F4BBG8-F1
#
_entry.id   AF-A0A1F4BBG8-F1
#
_cell.length_a   1.000
_cell.length_b   1.000
_cell.length_c   1.000
_cell.angle_alpha   90.00
_cell.angle_beta   90.00
_cell.angle_gamma   90.00
#
_symmetry.space_group_name_H-M   'P 1'
#
loop_
_entity.id
_entity.type
_entity.pdbx_description
1 polymer ?
#
loop_
_entity_poly.entity_id
_entity_poly.type
_entity_poly.pdbx_seq_one_letter_code
_entity_poly.pdbx_strand_id
1 'polypeptide(L)'
;MKFPVPHDVKAKTIPGTEGWERMYPYQYQFVTDDPVRNQYEKETFWFYDGLHYPEPLYPFDTIWDEAWFLALSQYNNRIFMVPPVRGVDHRMINGYVYISPVPVKNPEEIGSRVPHFMERAGHYYKNWDALEAKWKVKMEATIRELEALQIPRLADMEDISVVTDAIGESKGYHLLKNYDDLINLGIKCWQYHFEFLNLGYAAYVFFLDFAQKLFPSIPAQRVTQMISGIDVIMYQPDEELKKLAKRAIELGVDQAVSFSPEWTAVEAALKKLPKGVEWLTSLNLSREPWFQVSTGTGWFHHDRSWNDQMNVPLSGIQTYIQKLREGVNIERPTAKVRAERDRITKEYRDLIEKDEDRKQFDELLGCAKTVFPYVENHLFYVEHWFHSVFWNKMREVAAIMQEHGVIKDVDDIWLLRRDEIKQALWDVVTAWATGVTPRGTQTWPKEIEWRKGVMQKFK
;
A
#
# COMPACT_ATOMS: atom_id res chain seq x y z
N MET A 1 16.26 -5.76 30.91
CA MET A 1 14.80 -5.93 30.77
C MET A 1 14.57 -7.23 30.01
N LYS A 2 13.79 -8.18 30.54
CA LYS A 2 13.44 -9.41 29.80
C LYS A 2 12.11 -9.11 29.10
N PHE A 3 12.08 -9.19 27.78
CA PHE A 3 10.83 -8.98 27.03
C PHE A 3 9.85 -10.13 27.30
N PRO A 4 8.53 -9.87 27.27
CA PRO A 4 7.53 -10.91 27.41
C PRO A 4 7.72 -11.99 26.34
N VAL A 5 7.59 -13.25 26.72
CA VAL A 5 7.56 -14.36 25.76
C VAL A 5 6.20 -14.30 25.06
N PRO A 6 6.10 -14.27 23.72
CA PRO A 6 4.82 -14.13 23.03
C PRO A 6 3.80 -15.22 23.38
N HIS A 7 4.27 -16.45 23.67
CA HIS A 7 3.43 -17.54 24.17
C HIS A 7 2.84 -17.27 25.56
N ASP A 8 3.52 -16.46 26.38
CA ASP A 8 3.04 -16.02 27.69
C ASP A 8 2.16 -14.76 27.56
N VAL A 9 2.34 -13.98 26.48
CA VAL A 9 1.46 -12.89 26.01
C VAL A 9 0.18 -13.43 25.34
N LYS A 10 0.02 -14.76 25.18
CA LYS A 10 -1.31 -15.40 25.22
C LYS A 10 -2.01 -15.20 26.59
N ALA A 11 -1.75 -14.08 27.27
CA ALA A 11 -2.34 -13.59 28.49
C ALA A 11 -3.79 -13.19 28.21
N LYS A 12 -4.62 -14.24 28.14
CA LYS A 12 -6.07 -14.25 27.97
C LYS A 12 -6.50 -13.81 26.57
N THR A 13 -6.85 -14.80 25.74
CA THR A 13 -7.90 -14.64 24.73
C THR A 13 -8.95 -13.69 25.29
N ILE A 14 -9.19 -12.57 24.60
CA ILE A 14 -10.13 -11.57 25.09
C ILE A 14 -11.48 -12.29 25.25
N PRO A 15 -12.12 -12.31 26.45
CA PRO A 15 -13.26 -13.18 26.69
C PRO A 15 -14.36 -13.05 25.63
N GLY A 16 -14.78 -14.18 25.06
CA GLY A 16 -15.72 -14.24 23.94
C GLY A 16 -15.08 -13.94 22.58
N THR A 17 -13.77 -14.17 22.43
CA THR A 17 -13.04 -14.22 21.15
C THR A 17 -12.40 -15.60 20.93
N GLU A 18 -12.86 -16.63 21.64
CA GLU A 18 -12.29 -17.97 21.57
C GLU A 18 -12.32 -18.53 20.15
N GLY A 19 -11.14 -18.94 19.65
CA GLY A 19 -10.96 -19.43 18.29
C GLY A 19 -10.79 -18.33 17.24
N TRP A 20 -10.50 -17.08 17.62
CA TRP A 20 -10.15 -15.97 16.72
C TRP A 20 -8.98 -16.33 15.79
N GLU A 21 -8.11 -17.26 16.17
CA GLU A 21 -6.94 -17.65 15.39
C GLU A 21 -7.32 -18.20 14.01
N ARG A 22 -8.56 -18.71 13.85
CA ARG A 22 -9.09 -19.15 12.54
C ARG A 22 -9.42 -18.00 11.60
N MET A 23 -9.48 -16.76 12.08
CA MET A 23 -9.71 -15.60 11.22
C MET A 23 -8.52 -15.29 10.32
N TYR A 24 -7.36 -15.91 10.57
CA TYR A 24 -6.10 -15.62 9.90
C TYR A 24 -5.40 -16.89 9.41
N PRO A 25 -4.48 -16.79 8.43
CA PRO A 25 -3.76 -17.95 7.92
C PRO A 25 -2.94 -18.65 9.02
N TYR A 26 -2.88 -19.98 9.00
CA TYR A 26 -2.29 -20.78 10.08
C TYR A 26 -0.82 -20.41 10.37
N GLN A 27 -0.07 -19.97 9.36
CA GLN A 27 1.33 -19.58 9.51
C GLN A 27 1.54 -18.32 10.37
N TYR A 28 0.48 -17.55 10.67
CA TYR A 28 0.54 -16.39 11.57
C TYR A 28 0.45 -16.75 13.05
N GLN A 29 0.11 -17.99 13.38
CA GLN A 29 -0.13 -18.37 14.76
C GLN A 29 1.18 -18.61 15.52
N PHE A 30 1.20 -18.20 16.79
CA PHE A 30 2.15 -18.71 17.77
C PHE A 30 1.72 -20.09 18.24
N VAL A 31 2.55 -21.10 17.98
CA VAL A 31 2.17 -22.52 18.11
C VAL A 31 2.88 -23.21 19.27
N THR A 32 2.25 -24.23 19.84
CA THR A 32 2.78 -25.01 20.98
C THR A 32 2.86 -26.51 20.69
N ASP A 33 2.23 -26.96 19.60
CA ASP A 33 2.19 -28.32 19.09
C ASP A 33 3.42 -28.68 18.22
N ASP A 34 4.19 -27.68 17.78
CA ASP A 34 5.50 -27.84 17.13
C ASP A 34 6.63 -27.39 18.09
N PRO A 35 7.40 -28.31 18.70
CA PRO A 35 8.47 -27.96 19.62
C PRO A 35 9.58 -27.10 19.02
N VAL A 36 9.90 -27.30 17.73
CA VAL A 36 10.99 -26.58 17.05
C VAL A 36 10.56 -25.13 16.82
N ARG A 37 9.36 -24.94 16.28
CA ARG A 37 8.80 -23.60 16.06
C ARG A 37 8.52 -22.88 17.38
N ASN A 38 8.00 -23.59 18.38
CA ASN A 38 7.77 -23.03 19.71
C ASN A 38 9.08 -22.51 20.35
N GLN A 39 10.18 -23.27 20.24
CA GLN A 39 11.47 -22.81 20.72
C GLN A 39 11.96 -21.57 19.95
N TYR A 40 11.89 -21.61 18.62
CA TYR A 40 12.24 -20.47 17.77
C TYR A 40 11.45 -19.20 18.16
N GLU A 41 10.15 -19.32 18.36
CA GLU A 41 9.26 -18.20 18.73
C GLU A 41 9.59 -17.65 20.13
N LYS A 42 9.97 -18.50 21.09
CA LYS A 42 10.41 -18.11 22.45
C LYS A 42 11.76 -17.37 22.49
N GLU A 43 12.68 -17.75 21.60
CA GLU A 43 14.02 -17.16 21.53
C GLU A 43 14.09 -15.91 20.65
N THR A 44 13.04 -15.66 19.86
CA THR A 44 12.96 -14.55 18.91
C THR A 44 12.37 -13.31 19.56
N PHE A 45 12.92 -12.14 19.24
CA PHE A 45 12.36 -10.86 19.67
C PHE A 45 11.25 -10.42 18.70
N TRP A 46 10.01 -10.39 19.18
CA TRP A 46 8.84 -9.96 18.41
C TRP A 46 8.41 -8.59 18.86
N PHE A 47 8.13 -7.71 17.90
CA PHE A 47 7.57 -6.39 18.20
C PHE A 47 6.33 -6.14 17.36
N TYR A 48 5.39 -5.40 17.95
CA TYR A 48 4.17 -4.98 17.30
C TYR A 48 4.50 -4.06 16.13
N ASP A 49 3.99 -4.39 14.95
CA ASP A 49 4.12 -3.56 13.75
C ASP A 49 3.05 -2.46 13.70
N GLY A 50 3.03 -1.62 14.74
CA GLY A 50 2.08 -0.50 14.83
C GLY A 50 2.36 0.64 13.87
N LEU A 51 3.49 0.60 13.14
CA LEU A 51 3.80 1.57 12.10
C LEU A 51 2.90 1.35 10.87
N HIS A 52 2.77 0.10 10.42
CA HIS A 52 1.93 -0.25 9.28
C HIS A 52 0.51 -0.62 9.72
N TYR A 53 0.37 -1.29 10.87
CA TYR A 53 -0.89 -1.83 11.37
C TYR A 53 -1.23 -1.31 12.76
N PRO A 54 -1.59 -0.01 12.92
CA PRO A 54 -1.91 0.58 14.21
C PRO A 54 -3.20 0.06 14.87
N GLU A 55 -4.02 -0.69 14.13
CA GLU A 55 -5.30 -1.24 14.57
C GLU A 55 -5.39 -2.76 14.27
N PRO A 56 -6.31 -3.50 14.94
CA PRO A 56 -6.51 -4.91 14.64
C PRO A 56 -6.91 -5.10 13.17
N LEU A 57 -6.19 -5.98 12.46
CA LEU A 57 -6.44 -6.25 11.06
C LEU A 57 -7.76 -6.98 10.85
N TYR A 58 -8.51 -6.58 9.84
CA TYR A 58 -9.58 -7.42 9.34
C TYR A 58 -8.99 -8.66 8.63
N PRO A 59 -9.70 -9.81 8.64
CA PRO A 59 -9.27 -11.01 7.95
C PRO A 59 -8.80 -10.78 6.52
N PHE A 60 -9.52 -10.00 5.73
CA PHE A 60 -9.12 -9.72 4.35
C PHE A 60 -7.93 -8.77 4.24
N ASP A 61 -7.82 -7.78 5.13
CA ASP A 61 -6.73 -6.79 5.13
C ASP A 61 -5.36 -7.43 5.36
N THR A 62 -5.32 -8.65 5.91
CA THR A 62 -4.08 -9.45 5.97
C THR A 62 -3.45 -9.70 4.60
N ILE A 63 -4.15 -9.50 3.48
CA ILE A 63 -3.61 -9.64 2.13
C ILE A 63 -2.33 -8.82 1.91
N TRP A 64 -2.25 -7.60 2.44
CA TRP A 64 -1.04 -6.80 2.32
C TRP A 64 0.06 -7.36 3.19
N ASP A 65 -0.27 -7.77 4.42
CA ASP A 65 0.69 -8.42 5.29
C ASP A 65 1.29 -9.70 4.68
N GLU A 66 0.44 -10.56 4.14
CA GLU A 66 0.85 -11.77 3.42
C GLU A 66 1.76 -11.44 2.23
N ALA A 67 1.43 -10.39 1.48
CA ALA A 67 2.15 -9.99 0.28
C ALA A 67 3.54 -9.42 0.61
N TRP A 68 3.66 -8.55 1.62
CA TRP A 68 4.96 -7.99 2.02
C TRP A 68 5.81 -8.98 2.81
N PHE A 69 5.21 -9.82 3.66
CA PHE A 69 5.90 -10.93 4.32
C PHE A 69 6.63 -11.81 3.29
N LEU A 70 5.92 -12.18 2.21
CA LEU A 70 6.48 -12.94 1.12
C LEU A 70 7.53 -12.16 0.32
N ALA A 71 7.15 -11.01 -0.24
CA ALA A 71 7.97 -10.28 -1.20
C ALA A 71 9.28 -9.76 -0.58
N LEU A 72 9.21 -9.11 0.58
CA LEU A 72 10.40 -8.61 1.29
C LEU A 72 11.39 -9.74 1.55
N SER A 73 10.89 -10.85 2.10
CA SER A 73 11.72 -11.99 2.49
C SER A 73 12.32 -12.71 1.28
N GLN A 74 11.60 -12.77 0.15
CA GLN A 74 12.15 -13.30 -1.10
C GLN A 74 13.27 -12.41 -1.64
N TYR A 75 13.07 -11.09 -1.65
CA TYR A 75 14.10 -10.17 -2.12
C TYR A 75 15.36 -10.22 -1.26
N ASN A 76 15.20 -10.24 0.07
CA ASN A 76 16.35 -10.33 0.97
C ASN A 76 17.04 -11.70 0.92
N ASN A 77 16.28 -12.79 0.99
CA ASN A 77 16.85 -14.13 1.15
C ASN A 77 17.31 -14.77 -0.16
N ARG A 78 16.57 -14.56 -1.25
CA ARG A 78 16.68 -15.34 -2.49
C ARG A 78 17.14 -14.52 -3.70
N ILE A 79 16.87 -13.22 -3.72
CA ILE A 79 17.20 -12.38 -4.88
C ILE A 79 18.49 -11.61 -4.61
N PHE A 80 18.48 -10.66 -3.68
CA PHE A 80 19.65 -9.83 -3.38
C PHE A 80 20.67 -10.52 -2.46
N MET A 81 20.29 -11.58 -1.76
CA MET A 81 21.19 -12.29 -0.83
C MET A 81 21.75 -11.37 0.26
N VAL A 82 20.89 -10.54 0.87
CA VAL A 82 21.29 -9.58 1.92
C VAL A 82 22.10 -10.28 3.01
N PRO A 83 23.34 -9.84 3.34
CA PRO A 83 24.24 -10.66 4.14
C PRO A 83 23.77 -10.98 5.57
N PRO A 84 23.35 -10.00 6.40
CA PRO A 84 23.07 -10.26 7.81
C PRO A 84 21.65 -10.78 8.10
N VAL A 85 20.72 -10.71 7.15
CA VAL A 85 19.29 -10.97 7.39
C VAL A 85 18.65 -11.68 6.22
N ARG A 86 17.80 -12.67 6.50
CA ARG A 86 17.05 -13.42 5.48
C ARG A 86 15.75 -12.72 5.10
N GLY A 87 15.03 -12.17 6.06
CA GLY A 87 13.73 -11.57 5.83
C GLY A 87 13.13 -11.13 7.15
N VAL A 88 11.80 -11.02 7.17
CA VAL A 88 11.02 -10.70 8.37
C VAL A 88 9.97 -11.79 8.53
N ASP A 89 9.86 -12.38 9.72
CA ASP A 89 8.82 -13.36 10.06
C ASP A 89 7.67 -12.65 10.78
N HIS A 90 6.45 -13.14 10.56
CA HIS A 90 5.21 -12.48 10.96
C HIS A 90 4.33 -13.41 11.78
N ARG A 91 3.79 -12.88 12.87
CA ARG A 91 2.82 -13.55 13.73
C ARG A 91 1.70 -12.60 14.09
N MET A 92 0.64 -13.15 14.66
CA MET A 92 -0.49 -12.36 15.09
C MET A 92 -0.90 -12.69 16.52
N ILE A 93 -1.32 -11.68 17.26
CA ILE A 93 -1.98 -11.81 18.56
C ILE A 93 -3.18 -10.87 18.57
N ASN A 94 -4.40 -11.40 18.74
CA ASN A 94 -5.64 -10.65 18.83
C ASN A 94 -5.83 -9.64 17.67
N GLY A 95 -5.55 -10.05 16.43
CA GLY A 95 -5.65 -9.20 15.24
C GLY A 95 -4.48 -8.24 15.03
N TYR A 96 -3.53 -8.14 15.95
CA TYR A 96 -2.34 -7.29 15.81
C TYR A 96 -1.15 -8.07 15.25
N VAL A 97 -0.49 -7.51 14.24
CA VAL A 97 0.69 -8.09 13.60
C VAL A 97 1.94 -7.85 14.43
N TYR A 98 2.70 -8.90 14.68
CA TYR A 98 4.01 -8.87 15.30
C TYR A 98 5.05 -9.38 14.31
N ILE A 99 6.13 -8.63 14.15
CA ILE A 99 7.19 -8.96 13.20
C ILE A 99 8.52 -9.17 13.90
N SER A 100 9.40 -9.92 13.24
CA SER A 100 10.79 -10.09 13.68
C SER A 100 11.73 -10.32 12.50
N PRO A 101 12.83 -9.55 12.37
CA PRO A 101 13.89 -9.87 11.42
C PRO A 101 14.46 -11.27 11.67
N VAL A 102 14.71 -12.02 10.60
CA VAL A 102 15.31 -13.36 10.66
C VAL A 102 16.82 -13.25 10.38
N PRO A 103 17.69 -13.15 11.40
CA PRO A 103 19.11 -12.97 11.18
C PRO A 103 19.78 -14.24 10.64
N VAL A 104 20.84 -14.04 9.86
CA VAL A 104 21.79 -15.11 9.53
C VAL A 104 22.74 -15.26 10.72
N LYS A 105 22.65 -16.37 11.45
CA LYS A 105 23.43 -16.59 12.69
C LYS A 105 24.87 -17.04 12.44
N ASN A 106 25.15 -17.72 11.32
CA ASN A 106 26.48 -18.24 11.00
C ASN A 106 27.35 -17.17 10.31
N PRO A 107 28.48 -16.73 10.91
CA PRO A 107 29.38 -15.76 10.29
C PRO A 107 29.94 -16.19 8.93
N GLU A 108 30.18 -17.49 8.70
CA GLU A 108 30.67 -18.00 7.42
C GLU A 108 29.61 -17.84 6.31
N GLU A 109 28.33 -18.08 6.65
CA GLU A 109 27.22 -17.86 5.72
C GLU A 109 27.09 -16.37 5.38
N ILE A 110 27.18 -15.48 6.37
CA ILE A 110 27.20 -14.03 6.14
C ILE A 110 28.31 -13.67 5.15
N GLY A 111 29.53 -14.16 5.39
CA GLY A 111 30.68 -13.93 4.50
C GLY A 111 30.44 -14.41 3.07
N SER A 112 29.86 -15.61 2.91
CA SER A 112 29.55 -16.18 1.58
C SER A 112 28.47 -15.39 0.81
N ARG A 113 27.58 -14.68 1.51
CA ARG A 113 26.52 -13.86 0.91
C ARG A 113 27.03 -12.53 0.35
N VAL A 114 28.09 -11.97 0.93
CA VAL A 114 28.65 -10.66 0.54
C VAL A 114 28.93 -10.55 -0.96
N PRO A 115 29.68 -11.45 -1.62
CA PRO A 115 29.97 -11.31 -3.05
C PRO A 115 28.69 -11.30 -3.90
N HIS A 116 27.69 -12.13 -3.55
CA HIS A 116 26.41 -12.17 -4.25
C HIS A 116 25.60 -10.88 -4.07
N PHE A 117 25.55 -10.34 -2.85
CA PHE A 117 24.88 -9.06 -2.60
C PHE A 117 25.56 -7.91 -3.35
N MET A 118 26.89 -7.84 -3.29
CA MET A 118 27.66 -6.80 -3.96
C MET A 118 27.48 -6.82 -5.48
N GLU A 119 27.44 -8.01 -6.10
CA GLU A 119 27.16 -8.15 -7.53
C GLU A 119 25.75 -7.65 -7.87
N ARG A 120 24.74 -8.11 -7.13
CA ARG A 120 23.33 -7.91 -7.46
C ARG A 120 22.80 -6.53 -7.10
N ALA A 121 23.01 -6.10 -5.85
CA ALA A 121 22.68 -4.76 -5.42
C ALA A 121 23.54 -3.72 -6.15
N GLY A 122 24.83 -4.04 -6.39
CA GLY A 122 25.71 -3.19 -7.17
C GLY A 122 25.25 -3.00 -8.62
N HIS A 123 24.67 -4.02 -9.26
CA HIS A 123 24.03 -3.85 -10.56
C HIS A 123 22.87 -2.85 -10.50
N TYR A 124 22.00 -2.94 -9.49
CA TYR A 124 20.88 -2.01 -9.32
C TYR A 124 21.36 -0.58 -9.06
N TYR A 125 22.28 -0.36 -8.11
CA TYR A 125 22.79 0.99 -7.81
C TYR A 125 23.49 1.65 -9.01
N LYS A 126 24.21 0.87 -9.84
CA LYS A 126 24.88 1.39 -11.05
C LYS A 126 23.93 1.75 -12.19
N ASN A 127 22.75 1.12 -12.24
CA ASN A 127 21.81 1.24 -13.34
C ASN A 127 20.44 1.78 -12.86
N TRP A 128 20.41 2.47 -11.72
CA TRP A 128 19.19 2.77 -10.97
C TRP A 128 18.13 3.44 -11.85
N ASP A 129 18.44 4.59 -12.45
CA ASP A 129 17.48 5.36 -13.26
C ASP A 129 16.89 4.54 -14.42
N ALA A 130 17.72 3.73 -15.09
CA ALA A 130 17.28 2.91 -16.22
C ALA A 130 16.39 1.73 -15.77
N LEU A 131 16.66 1.15 -14.60
CA LEU A 131 15.85 0.10 -14.03
C LEU A 131 14.56 0.68 -13.42
N GLU A 132 14.62 1.83 -12.75
CA GLU A 132 13.46 2.54 -12.20
C GLU A 132 12.49 2.94 -13.32
N ALA A 133 12.99 3.43 -14.46
CA ALA A 133 12.16 3.72 -15.63
C ALA A 133 11.41 2.47 -16.13
N LYS A 134 12.06 1.30 -16.14
CA LYS A 134 11.40 0.02 -16.47
C LYS A 134 10.38 -0.38 -15.41
N TRP A 135 10.71 -0.16 -14.14
CA TRP A 135 9.82 -0.42 -13.01
C TRP A 135 8.54 0.38 -13.13
N LYS A 136 8.65 1.69 -13.41
CA LYS A 136 7.50 2.56 -13.59
C LYS A 136 6.57 2.05 -14.70
N VAL A 137 7.13 1.70 -15.86
CA VAL A 137 6.35 1.16 -16.99
C VAL A 137 5.60 -0.12 -16.60
N LYS A 138 6.26 -1.09 -15.96
CA LYS A 138 5.59 -2.35 -15.57
C LYS A 138 4.60 -2.18 -14.41
N MET A 139 4.85 -1.23 -13.50
CA MET A 139 3.94 -0.91 -12.41
C MET A 139 2.68 -0.23 -12.95
N GLU A 140 2.81 0.79 -13.80
CA GLU A 140 1.67 1.42 -14.48
C GLU A 140 0.88 0.41 -15.32
N ALA A 141 1.56 -0.46 -16.08
CA ALA A 141 0.88 -1.51 -16.84
C ALA A 141 0.08 -2.47 -15.93
N THR A 142 0.61 -2.82 -14.77
CA THR A 142 -0.07 -3.66 -13.78
C THR A 142 -1.29 -2.97 -13.17
N ILE A 143 -1.21 -1.65 -12.94
CA ILE A 143 -2.36 -0.85 -12.49
C ILE A 143 -3.43 -0.78 -13.59
N ARG A 144 -3.03 -0.52 -14.84
CA ARG A 144 -3.98 -0.51 -15.97
C ARG A 144 -4.63 -1.87 -16.20
N GLU A 145 -3.90 -2.96 -15.99
CA GLU A 145 -4.43 -4.33 -16.00
C GLU A 145 -5.49 -4.52 -14.91
N LEU A 146 -5.23 -4.04 -13.69
CA LEU A 146 -6.19 -4.06 -12.58
C LEU A 146 -7.43 -3.20 -12.85
N GLU A 147 -7.27 -2.00 -13.40
CA GLU A 147 -8.39 -1.11 -13.76
C GLU A 147 -9.28 -1.74 -14.84
N ALA A 148 -8.67 -2.40 -15.83
CA ALA A 148 -9.38 -3.10 -16.89
C ALA A 148 -10.05 -4.40 -16.43
N LEU A 149 -9.60 -4.99 -15.32
CA LEU A 149 -10.16 -6.23 -14.77
C LEU A 149 -11.66 -6.07 -14.49
N GLN A 150 -12.46 -6.98 -15.04
CA GLN A 150 -13.92 -6.96 -14.87
C GLN A 150 -14.33 -8.00 -13.83
N ILE A 151 -15.16 -7.61 -12.87
CA ILE A 151 -15.82 -8.55 -11.95
C ILE A 151 -17.25 -8.77 -12.46
N PRO A 152 -17.52 -9.82 -13.24
CA PRO A 152 -18.82 -9.97 -13.89
C PRO A 152 -19.92 -10.34 -12.90
N ARG A 153 -21.09 -9.71 -13.03
CA ARG A 153 -22.32 -10.18 -12.39
C ARG A 153 -22.88 -11.42 -13.08
N LEU A 154 -23.67 -12.20 -12.32
CA LEU A 154 -24.29 -13.44 -12.78
C LEU A 154 -25.76 -13.19 -13.11
N ALA A 155 -26.07 -12.95 -14.38
CA ALA A 155 -27.45 -12.81 -14.84
C ALA A 155 -28.16 -14.17 -14.91
N ASP A 156 -29.50 -14.19 -14.94
CA ASP A 156 -30.29 -15.44 -15.05
C ASP A 156 -29.92 -16.29 -16.27
N MET A 157 -29.49 -15.67 -17.35
CA MET A 157 -29.08 -16.33 -18.59
C MET A 157 -27.87 -15.60 -19.19
N GLU A 158 -26.98 -16.38 -19.82
CA GLU A 158 -25.87 -15.84 -20.61
C GLU A 158 -26.36 -15.07 -21.85
N ASP A 159 -25.53 -14.15 -22.34
CA ASP A 159 -25.78 -13.49 -23.61
C ASP A 159 -25.79 -14.50 -24.76
N ILE A 160 -26.66 -14.28 -25.76
CA ILE A 160 -26.83 -15.21 -26.89
C ILE A 160 -25.53 -15.37 -27.70
N SER A 161 -24.62 -14.39 -27.66
CA SER A 161 -23.28 -14.48 -28.27
C SER A 161 -22.46 -15.67 -27.78
N VAL A 162 -22.66 -16.12 -26.54
CA VAL A 162 -21.98 -17.33 -26.03
C VAL A 162 -22.28 -18.55 -26.91
N VAL A 163 -23.49 -18.60 -27.47
CA VAL A 163 -23.94 -19.65 -28.39
C VAL A 163 -23.62 -19.31 -29.84
N THR A 164 -24.00 -18.12 -30.34
CA THR A 164 -23.87 -17.78 -31.77
C THR A 164 -22.43 -17.65 -32.22
N ASP A 165 -21.56 -17.22 -31.32
CA ASP A 165 -20.14 -16.99 -31.61
C ASP A 165 -19.27 -18.15 -31.08
N ALA A 166 -19.91 -19.19 -30.53
CA ALA A 166 -19.26 -20.39 -30.00
C ALA A 166 -18.16 -20.09 -28.95
N ILE A 167 -18.40 -19.12 -28.06
CA ILE A 167 -17.44 -18.66 -27.05
C ILE A 167 -17.07 -19.79 -26.08
N GLY A 168 -18.07 -20.54 -25.59
CA GLY A 168 -17.85 -21.70 -24.71
C GLY A 168 -17.46 -21.38 -23.26
N GLU A 169 -17.32 -20.11 -22.89
CA GLU A 169 -16.99 -19.64 -21.54
C GLU A 169 -18.17 -18.86 -20.93
N SER A 170 -18.49 -19.15 -19.66
CA SER A 170 -19.57 -18.49 -18.92
C SER A 170 -19.04 -17.35 -18.05
N LYS A 171 -19.92 -16.39 -17.71
CA LYS A 171 -19.64 -15.36 -16.69
C LYS A 171 -19.31 -15.99 -15.33
N GLY A 172 -19.92 -17.13 -15.00
CA GLY A 172 -19.57 -17.91 -13.80
C GLY A 172 -18.09 -18.32 -13.78
N TYR A 173 -17.58 -18.86 -14.90
CA TYR A 173 -16.15 -19.18 -15.05
C TYR A 173 -15.27 -17.94 -14.90
N HIS A 174 -15.61 -16.85 -15.60
CA HIS A 174 -14.85 -15.61 -15.55
C HIS A 174 -14.86 -14.94 -14.17
N LEU A 175 -15.95 -15.04 -13.40
CA LEU A 175 -15.99 -14.51 -12.03
C LEU A 175 -14.92 -15.18 -11.14
N LEU A 176 -14.84 -16.51 -11.17
CA LEU A 176 -13.88 -17.27 -10.39
C LEU A 176 -12.44 -16.97 -10.84
N LYS A 177 -12.21 -16.99 -12.15
CA LYS A 177 -10.90 -16.68 -12.73
C LYS A 177 -10.46 -15.24 -12.38
N ASN A 178 -11.35 -14.27 -12.55
CA ASN A 178 -11.00 -12.86 -12.34
C ASN A 178 -10.84 -12.51 -10.86
N TYR A 179 -11.47 -13.23 -9.95
CA TYR A 179 -11.13 -13.15 -8.52
C TYR A 179 -9.70 -13.61 -8.26
N ASP A 180 -9.28 -14.75 -8.83
CA ASP A 180 -7.91 -15.22 -8.72
C ASP A 180 -6.92 -14.22 -9.34
N ASP A 181 -7.25 -13.67 -10.52
CA ASP A 181 -6.43 -12.65 -11.18
C ASP A 181 -6.30 -11.37 -10.33
N LEU A 182 -7.39 -10.92 -9.69
CA LEU A 182 -7.38 -9.79 -8.76
C LEU A 182 -6.36 -10.01 -7.63
N ILE A 183 -6.44 -11.16 -6.96
CA ILE A 183 -5.52 -11.52 -5.86
C ILE A 183 -4.08 -11.64 -6.39
N ASN A 184 -3.88 -12.25 -7.55
CA ASN A 184 -2.55 -12.39 -8.18
C ASN A 184 -1.93 -11.04 -8.52
N LEU A 185 -2.72 -10.08 -9.02
CA LEU A 185 -2.27 -8.71 -9.28
C LEU A 185 -1.82 -8.03 -7.98
N GLY A 186 -2.58 -8.21 -6.89
CA GLY A 186 -2.21 -7.70 -5.56
C GLY A 186 -0.84 -8.20 -5.11
N ILE A 187 -0.61 -9.52 -5.18
CA ILE A 187 0.68 -10.12 -4.78
C ILE A 187 1.80 -9.67 -5.73
N LYS A 188 1.54 -9.59 -7.04
CA LYS A 188 2.51 -9.13 -8.06
C LYS A 188 2.93 -7.67 -7.84
N CYS A 189 2.00 -6.80 -7.45
CA CYS A 189 2.31 -5.41 -7.10
C CYS A 189 3.38 -5.34 -5.99
N TRP A 190 3.23 -6.16 -4.94
CA TRP A 190 4.20 -6.25 -3.85
C TRP A 190 5.56 -6.84 -4.26
N GLN A 191 5.59 -7.73 -5.25
CA GLN A 191 6.85 -8.18 -5.86
C GLN A 191 7.59 -7.04 -6.58
N TYR A 192 6.88 -6.08 -7.17
CA TYR A 192 7.50 -4.90 -7.76
C TYR A 192 7.88 -3.88 -6.69
N HIS A 193 7.08 -3.72 -5.64
CA HIS A 193 7.39 -2.84 -4.51
C HIS A 193 8.76 -3.14 -3.89
N PHE A 194 9.02 -4.40 -3.53
CA PHE A 194 10.28 -4.82 -2.89
C PHE A 194 11.47 -5.01 -3.83
N GLU A 195 11.27 -4.86 -5.14
CA GLU A 195 12.37 -4.90 -6.10
C GLU A 195 13.41 -3.80 -5.86
N PHE A 196 12.95 -2.62 -5.43
CA PHE A 196 13.83 -1.47 -5.18
C PHE A 196 13.79 -1.03 -3.73
N LEU A 197 12.67 -1.21 -3.00
CA LEU A 197 12.48 -0.56 -1.71
C LEU A 197 13.56 -0.90 -0.68
N ASN A 198 13.91 -2.19 -0.57
CA ASN A 198 14.96 -2.62 0.36
C ASN A 198 16.33 -2.02 0.04
N LEU A 199 16.66 -1.87 -1.25
CA LEU A 199 17.90 -1.23 -1.68
C LEU A 199 17.86 0.28 -1.43
N GLY A 200 16.73 0.92 -1.69
CA GLY A 200 16.52 2.34 -1.42
C GLY A 200 16.75 2.69 0.06
N TYR A 201 16.12 1.92 0.96
CA TYR A 201 16.35 2.09 2.40
C TYR A 201 17.77 1.72 2.82
N ALA A 202 18.36 0.67 2.25
CA ALA A 202 19.73 0.26 2.59
C ALA A 202 20.75 1.37 2.28
N ALA A 203 20.64 2.03 1.13
CA ALA A 203 21.52 3.15 0.79
C ALA A 203 21.41 4.31 1.78
N TYR A 204 20.18 4.66 2.21
CA TYR A 204 19.97 5.67 3.23
C TYR A 204 20.55 5.26 4.59
N VAL A 205 20.33 4.01 5.02
CA VAL A 205 20.86 3.48 6.28
C VAL A 205 22.39 3.48 6.27
N PHE A 206 23.04 3.12 5.15
CA PHE A 206 24.49 3.19 5.04
C PHE A 206 25.02 4.62 5.13
N PHE A 207 24.34 5.57 4.50
CA PHE A 207 24.71 6.98 4.62
C PHE A 207 24.52 7.51 6.05
N LEU A 208 23.41 7.15 6.70
CA LEU A 208 23.11 7.52 8.09
C LEU A 208 24.14 6.96 9.06
N ASP A 209 24.44 5.66 8.98
CA ASP A 209 25.43 5.00 9.83
C ASP A 209 26.82 5.62 9.64
N PHE A 210 27.21 5.89 8.39
CA PHE A 210 28.48 6.57 8.10
C PHE A 210 28.54 7.98 8.69
N ALA A 211 27.48 8.79 8.49
CA ALA A 211 27.39 10.13 9.05
C ALA A 211 27.44 10.13 10.59
N GLN A 212 26.78 9.17 11.25
CA GLN A 212 26.80 9.03 12.71
C GLN A 212 28.14 8.54 13.25
N LYS A 213 28.89 7.74 12.49
CA LYS A 213 30.27 7.35 12.86
C LYS A 213 31.22 8.54 12.81
N LEU A 214 31.08 9.41 11.80
CA LEU A 214 31.87 10.64 11.71
C LEU A 214 31.43 11.70 12.74
N PHE A 215 30.11 11.81 12.95
CA PHE A 215 29.50 12.83 13.80
C PHE A 215 28.51 12.19 14.80
N PRO A 216 28.98 11.63 15.92
CA PRO A 216 28.12 10.89 16.86
C PRO A 216 26.91 11.66 17.40
N SER A 217 26.99 13.00 17.44
CA SER A 217 25.93 13.89 17.91
C SER A 217 24.99 14.39 16.81
N ILE A 218 25.16 13.97 15.54
CA ILE A 218 24.30 14.42 14.44
C ILE A 218 22.89 13.83 14.61
N PRO A 219 21.83 14.67 14.63
CA PRO A 219 20.46 14.16 14.63
C PRO A 219 20.14 13.46 13.31
N ALA A 220 19.42 12.33 13.33
CA ALA A 220 19.03 11.62 12.11
C ALA A 220 18.28 12.53 11.12
N GLN A 221 17.42 13.43 11.63
CA GLN A 221 16.72 14.43 10.83
C GLN A 221 17.69 15.33 10.02
N ARG A 222 18.86 15.66 10.58
CA ARG A 222 19.85 16.48 9.90
C ARG A 222 20.49 15.74 8.72
N VAL A 223 20.66 14.43 8.85
CA VAL A 223 21.10 13.56 7.74
C VAL A 223 20.01 13.46 6.67
N THR A 224 18.73 13.27 7.06
CA THR A 224 17.59 13.27 6.12
C THR A 224 17.50 14.59 5.34
N GLN A 225 17.80 15.72 5.98
CA GLN A 225 17.82 17.02 5.31
C GLN A 225 18.86 17.10 4.18
N MET A 226 19.96 16.34 4.24
CA MET A 226 21.00 16.32 3.18
C MET A 226 20.52 15.65 1.89
N ILE A 227 19.47 14.83 1.95
CA ILE A 227 18.86 14.15 0.79
C ILE A 227 17.48 14.73 0.41
N SER A 228 17.03 15.78 1.10
CA SER A 228 15.74 16.44 0.86
C SER A 228 15.72 17.29 -0.42
N GLY A 229 14.61 17.99 -0.69
CA GLY A 229 14.50 18.95 -1.81
C GLY A 229 14.42 18.32 -3.21
N ILE A 230 14.08 17.04 -3.25
CA ILE A 230 13.72 16.29 -4.46
C ILE A 230 12.26 16.55 -4.82
N ASP A 231 11.93 16.40 -6.11
CA ASP A 231 10.55 16.46 -6.58
C ASP A 231 9.92 15.09 -6.37
N VAL A 232 8.99 15.00 -5.42
CA VAL A 232 8.33 13.77 -5.01
C VAL A 232 6.96 13.72 -5.65
N ILE A 233 6.55 12.59 -6.21
CA ILE A 233 5.26 12.45 -6.89
C ILE A 233 4.06 12.60 -5.95
N MET A 234 4.20 12.27 -4.66
CA MET A 234 3.16 12.42 -3.63
C MET A 234 2.68 13.87 -3.46
N TYR A 235 3.43 14.81 -3.99
CA TYR A 235 3.07 16.21 -4.05
C TYR A 235 2.18 16.58 -5.23
N GLN A 236 2.11 15.76 -6.28
CA GLN A 236 1.34 16.06 -7.49
C GLN A 236 -0.17 16.20 -7.23
N PRO A 237 -0.84 15.36 -6.41
CA PRO A 237 -2.25 15.55 -6.10
C PRO A 237 -2.58 16.95 -5.56
N ASP A 238 -1.77 17.45 -4.62
CA ASP A 238 -1.91 18.80 -4.07
C ASP A 238 -1.63 19.90 -5.11
N GLU A 239 -0.63 19.71 -5.98
CA GLU A 239 -0.37 20.65 -7.08
C GLU A 239 -1.54 20.73 -8.07
N GLU A 240 -2.22 19.61 -8.34
CA GLU A 240 -3.44 19.61 -9.15
C GLU A 240 -4.58 20.40 -8.49
N LEU A 241 -4.75 20.31 -7.17
CA LEU A 241 -5.75 21.14 -6.46
C LEU A 241 -5.45 22.64 -6.63
N LYS A 242 -4.18 23.04 -6.56
CA LYS A 242 -3.76 24.43 -6.79
C LYS A 242 -4.01 24.88 -8.23
N LYS A 243 -3.72 24.03 -9.22
CA LYS A 243 -4.02 24.29 -10.64
C LYS A 243 -5.52 24.47 -10.86
N LEU A 244 -6.35 23.59 -10.28
CA LEU A 244 -7.81 23.66 -10.37
C LEU A 244 -8.38 24.92 -9.70
N ALA A 245 -7.80 25.34 -8.58
CA ALA A 245 -8.17 26.58 -7.90
C ALA A 245 -7.88 27.82 -8.76
N LYS A 246 -6.67 27.91 -9.34
CA LYS A 246 -6.31 28.99 -10.30
C LYS A 246 -7.27 28.99 -11.49
N ARG A 247 -7.52 27.80 -12.04
CA ARG A 247 -8.40 27.60 -13.20
C ARG A 247 -9.84 28.06 -12.92
N ALA A 248 -10.36 27.82 -11.71
CA ALA A 248 -11.68 28.29 -11.32
C ALA A 248 -11.77 29.82 -11.35
N ILE A 249 -10.73 30.51 -10.86
CA ILE A 249 -10.64 31.99 -10.86
C ILE A 249 -10.50 32.54 -12.29
N GLU A 250 -9.62 31.94 -13.10
CA GLU A 250 -9.42 32.33 -14.51
C GLU A 250 -10.70 32.24 -15.33
N LEU A 251 -11.49 31.18 -15.10
CA LEU A 251 -12.77 30.98 -15.76
C LEU A 251 -13.91 31.82 -15.13
N GLY A 252 -13.70 32.39 -13.94
CA GLY A 252 -14.72 33.14 -13.21
C GLY A 252 -15.85 32.26 -12.67
N VAL A 253 -15.55 31.00 -12.34
CA VAL A 253 -16.49 30.02 -11.77
C VAL A 253 -16.19 29.68 -10.33
N ASP A 254 -15.23 30.36 -9.70
CA ASP A 254 -14.78 30.09 -8.33
C ASP A 254 -15.90 30.23 -7.28
N GLN A 255 -16.85 31.15 -7.47
CA GLN A 255 -18.04 31.21 -6.61
C GLN A 255 -18.91 29.94 -6.73
N ALA A 256 -19.05 29.38 -7.94
CA ALA A 256 -19.78 28.14 -8.17
C ALA A 256 -19.02 26.89 -7.69
N VAL A 257 -17.71 26.96 -7.56
CA VAL A 257 -16.90 25.91 -6.92
C VAL A 257 -17.01 25.98 -5.39
N SER A 258 -17.12 27.19 -4.82
CA SER A 258 -17.04 27.42 -3.37
C SER A 258 -18.39 27.59 -2.65
N PHE A 259 -19.54 27.48 -3.32
CA PHE A 259 -20.83 27.77 -2.67
C PHE A 259 -21.30 26.68 -1.71
N SER A 260 -20.76 25.46 -1.78
CA SER A 260 -21.17 24.31 -0.97
C SER A 260 -19.99 23.40 -0.65
N PRO A 261 -19.95 22.76 0.54
CA PRO A 261 -18.97 21.71 0.83
C PRO A 261 -19.28 20.38 0.13
N GLU A 262 -20.48 20.22 -0.44
CA GLU A 262 -20.91 18.96 -1.06
C GLU A 262 -20.60 18.94 -2.55
N TRP A 263 -19.75 17.99 -2.97
CA TRP A 263 -19.35 17.82 -4.36
C TRP A 263 -20.54 17.65 -5.31
N THR A 264 -21.54 16.87 -4.93
CA THR A 264 -22.71 16.61 -5.77
C THR A 264 -23.51 17.88 -6.07
N ALA A 265 -23.59 18.81 -5.12
CA ALA A 265 -24.22 20.11 -5.32
C ALA A 265 -23.36 21.00 -6.24
N VAL A 266 -22.04 21.04 -5.98
CA VAL A 266 -21.07 21.82 -6.78
C VAL A 266 -21.04 21.37 -8.23
N GLU A 267 -20.94 20.07 -8.47
CA GLU A 267 -20.96 19.48 -9.81
C GLU A 267 -22.24 19.82 -10.58
N ALA A 268 -23.40 19.68 -9.93
CA ALA A 268 -24.69 19.99 -10.54
C ALA A 268 -24.83 21.48 -10.92
N ALA A 269 -24.27 22.39 -10.13
CA ALA A 269 -24.26 23.81 -10.44
C ALA A 269 -23.30 24.14 -11.61
N LEU A 270 -22.09 23.57 -11.60
CA LEU A 270 -21.10 23.78 -12.66
C LEU A 270 -21.56 23.28 -14.02
N LYS A 271 -22.28 22.15 -14.07
CA LYS A 271 -22.88 21.62 -15.31
C LYS A 271 -23.86 22.58 -15.99
N LYS A 272 -24.41 23.56 -15.26
CA LYS A 272 -25.33 24.58 -15.80
C LYS A 272 -24.60 25.80 -16.39
N LEU A 273 -23.29 25.90 -16.21
CA LEU A 273 -22.47 27.02 -16.67
C LEU A 273 -21.54 26.54 -17.80
N PRO A 274 -21.51 27.20 -18.97
CA PRO A 274 -20.58 26.81 -20.05
C PRO A 274 -19.12 26.74 -19.59
N LYS A 275 -18.66 27.75 -18.84
CA LYS A 275 -17.32 27.76 -18.23
C LYS A 275 -17.17 26.77 -17.05
N GLY A 276 -18.28 26.37 -16.43
CA GLY A 276 -18.26 25.33 -15.40
C GLY A 276 -18.00 23.95 -15.99
N VAL A 277 -18.56 23.65 -17.16
CA VAL A 277 -18.26 22.44 -17.93
C VAL A 277 -16.79 22.40 -18.37
N GLU A 278 -16.23 23.54 -18.77
CA GLU A 278 -14.80 23.67 -19.07
C GLU A 278 -13.93 23.37 -17.84
N TRP A 279 -14.31 23.90 -16.66
CA TRP A 279 -13.61 23.59 -15.41
C TRP A 279 -13.72 22.11 -15.02
N LEU A 280 -14.90 21.50 -15.16
CA LEU A 280 -15.11 20.06 -14.93
C LEU A 280 -14.25 19.18 -15.85
N THR A 281 -13.98 19.66 -17.07
CA THR A 281 -13.04 18.99 -17.98
C THR A 281 -11.62 19.04 -17.44
N SER A 282 -11.16 20.20 -16.94
CA SER A 282 -9.86 20.31 -16.26
C SER A 282 -9.78 19.40 -15.03
N LEU A 283 -10.85 19.33 -14.22
CA LEU A 283 -10.92 18.41 -13.09
C LEU A 283 -10.76 16.96 -13.53
N ASN A 284 -11.49 16.51 -14.56
CA ASN A 284 -11.38 15.13 -15.03
C ASN A 284 -9.99 14.77 -15.55
N LEU A 285 -9.27 15.72 -16.17
CA LEU A 285 -7.89 15.50 -16.58
C LEU A 285 -6.93 15.42 -15.38
N SER A 286 -7.14 16.23 -14.34
CA SER A 286 -6.35 16.19 -13.10
C SER A 286 -6.62 14.93 -12.26
N ARG A 287 -7.82 14.35 -12.35
CA ARG A 287 -8.19 13.18 -11.55
C ARG A 287 -7.37 11.93 -11.88
N GLU A 288 -6.96 11.78 -13.12
CA GLU A 288 -6.22 10.60 -13.59
C GLU A 288 -4.72 10.90 -13.74
N PRO A 289 -3.83 10.31 -12.93
CA PRO A 289 -4.08 9.35 -11.83
C PRO A 289 -4.23 10.01 -10.44
N TRP A 290 -4.11 11.34 -10.32
CA TRP A 290 -3.76 11.98 -9.05
C TRP A 290 -4.83 11.90 -7.95
N PHE A 291 -6.09 11.69 -8.29
CA PHE A 291 -7.17 11.53 -7.30
C PHE A 291 -7.35 10.08 -6.82
N GLN A 292 -6.46 9.18 -7.25
CA GLN A 292 -6.32 7.85 -6.66
C GLN A 292 -5.50 7.87 -5.36
N VAL A 293 -5.07 9.04 -4.90
CA VAL A 293 -4.54 9.21 -3.53
C VAL A 293 -5.63 8.89 -2.50
N SER A 294 -5.29 8.10 -1.50
CA SER A 294 -6.20 7.72 -0.42
C SER A 294 -6.29 8.78 0.66
N THR A 295 -7.38 8.78 1.43
CA THR A 295 -7.57 9.67 2.58
C THR A 295 -6.79 9.26 3.83
N GLY A 296 -6.27 8.04 3.86
CA GLY A 296 -5.36 7.53 4.89
C GLY A 296 -4.03 7.06 4.29
N THR A 297 -3.43 6.02 4.88
CA THR A 297 -2.14 5.48 4.42
C THR A 297 -2.28 4.64 3.14
N GLY A 298 -3.51 4.20 2.82
CA GLY A 298 -3.81 3.35 1.67
C GLY A 298 -3.64 1.86 1.97
N TRP A 299 -3.28 1.51 3.20
CA TRP A 299 -3.11 0.14 3.66
C TRP A 299 -4.41 -0.54 4.03
N PHE A 300 -5.48 0.21 4.29
CA PHE A 300 -6.73 -0.36 4.77
C PHE A 300 -7.84 -0.25 3.74
N HIS A 301 -8.77 -1.21 3.75
CA HIS A 301 -9.94 -1.19 2.87
C HIS A 301 -10.84 0.05 3.07
N HIS A 302 -10.74 0.70 4.24
CA HIS A 302 -11.49 1.91 4.59
C HIS A 302 -10.79 3.21 4.17
N ASP A 303 -9.53 3.14 3.71
CA ASP A 303 -8.79 4.27 3.14
C ASP A 303 -9.29 4.55 1.71
N ARG A 304 -10.44 5.21 1.61
CA ARG A 304 -11.06 5.57 0.31
C ARG A 304 -10.17 6.54 -0.48
N SER A 305 -10.23 6.46 -1.80
CA SER A 305 -9.55 7.43 -2.67
C SER A 305 -10.28 8.77 -2.69
N TRP A 306 -9.59 9.84 -3.11
CA TRP A 306 -10.24 11.12 -3.38
C TRP A 306 -11.32 11.01 -4.46
N ASN A 307 -11.15 10.11 -5.44
CA ASN A 307 -12.19 9.80 -6.43
C ASN A 307 -13.47 9.25 -5.78
N ASP A 308 -13.34 8.49 -4.69
CA ASP A 308 -14.47 7.93 -3.94
C ASP A 308 -15.07 8.92 -2.93
N GLN A 309 -14.33 9.96 -2.54
CA GLN A 309 -14.72 10.96 -1.54
C GLN A 309 -14.42 12.39 -2.02
N MET A 310 -15.08 12.79 -3.12
CA MET A 310 -14.81 14.07 -3.81
C MET A 310 -14.97 15.34 -2.94
N ASN A 311 -15.66 15.27 -1.79
CA ASN A 311 -15.72 16.39 -0.84
C ASN A 311 -14.32 16.76 -0.29
N VAL A 312 -13.40 15.78 -0.16
CA VAL A 312 -12.03 15.99 0.32
C VAL A 312 -11.22 16.87 -0.64
N PRO A 313 -11.01 16.51 -1.92
CA PRO A 313 -10.29 17.38 -2.85
C PRO A 313 -11.02 18.70 -3.12
N LEU A 314 -12.36 18.71 -3.09
CA LEU A 314 -13.13 19.95 -3.20
C LEU A 314 -12.76 20.96 -2.10
N SER A 315 -12.70 20.51 -0.84
CA SER A 315 -12.31 21.37 0.29
C SER A 315 -10.91 21.98 0.11
N GLY A 316 -9.96 21.19 -0.40
CA GLY A 316 -8.62 21.67 -0.74
C GLY A 316 -8.63 22.74 -1.83
N ILE A 317 -9.38 22.52 -2.91
CA ILE A 317 -9.54 23.51 -4.01
C ILE A 317 -10.15 24.81 -3.49
N GLN A 318 -11.21 24.73 -2.69
CA GLN A 318 -11.88 25.90 -2.09
C GLN A 318 -10.92 26.70 -1.19
N THR A 319 -10.13 25.99 -0.37
CA THR A 319 -9.09 26.61 0.46
C THR A 319 -8.06 27.36 -0.38
N TYR A 320 -7.63 26.78 -1.51
CA TYR A 320 -6.70 27.46 -2.42
C TYR A 320 -7.31 28.64 -3.15
N ILE A 321 -8.59 28.56 -3.55
CA ILE A 321 -9.33 29.71 -4.12
C ILE A 321 -9.31 30.88 -3.13
N GLN A 322 -9.62 30.63 -1.86
CA GLN A 322 -9.62 31.65 -0.82
C GLN A 322 -8.24 32.30 -0.67
N LYS A 323 -7.18 31.49 -0.51
CA LYS A 323 -5.79 31.98 -0.39
C LYS A 323 -5.37 32.84 -1.58
N LEU A 324 -5.74 32.44 -2.80
CA LEU A 324 -5.44 33.21 -4.01
C LEU A 324 -6.19 34.54 -4.03
N ARG A 325 -7.45 34.59 -3.60
CA ARG A 325 -8.22 35.85 -3.47
C ARG A 325 -7.62 36.80 -2.43
N GLU A 326 -6.99 36.25 -1.39
CA GLU A 326 -6.27 37.00 -0.35
C GLU A 326 -4.85 37.42 -0.77
N GLY A 327 -4.38 37.03 -1.97
CA GLY A 327 -3.04 37.34 -2.46
C GLY A 327 -1.92 36.50 -1.83
N VAL A 328 -2.26 35.38 -1.18
CA VAL A 328 -1.29 34.47 -0.57
C VAL A 328 -0.60 33.63 -1.65
N ASN A 329 0.73 33.52 -1.58
CA ASN A 329 1.48 32.61 -2.43
C ASN A 329 1.27 31.15 -1.97
N ILE A 330 0.74 30.31 -2.86
CA ILE A 330 0.43 28.89 -2.60
C ILE A 330 1.49 27.92 -3.16
N GLU A 331 2.52 28.45 -3.81
CA GLU A 331 3.62 27.66 -4.38
C GLU A 331 4.53 27.09 -3.29
N ARG A 332 5.07 25.89 -3.54
CA ARG A 332 6.02 25.29 -2.59
C ARG A 332 7.37 26.03 -2.62
N PRO A 333 8.03 26.23 -1.46
CA PRO A 333 9.31 26.92 -1.38
C PRO A 333 10.51 26.01 -1.76
N THR A 334 10.42 25.28 -2.89
CA THR A 334 11.40 24.26 -3.31
C THR A 334 12.83 24.80 -3.39
N ALA A 335 13.02 26.03 -3.88
CA ALA A 335 14.33 26.67 -3.95
C ALA A 335 14.96 26.88 -2.55
N LYS A 336 14.16 27.27 -1.55
CA LYS A 336 14.64 27.42 -0.16
C LYS A 336 15.05 26.08 0.43
N VAL A 337 14.26 25.02 0.20
CA VAL A 337 14.57 23.67 0.68
C VAL A 337 15.88 23.15 0.08
N ARG A 338 16.10 23.36 -1.22
CA ARG A 338 17.35 22.97 -1.89
C ARG A 338 18.55 23.75 -1.37
N ALA A 339 18.42 25.06 -1.18
CA ALA A 339 19.49 25.89 -0.61
C ALA A 339 19.86 25.45 0.82
N GLU A 340 18.87 25.12 1.65
CA GLU A 340 19.10 24.60 3.01
C GLU A 340 19.83 23.26 3.00
N ARG A 341 19.39 22.31 2.15
CA ARG A 341 20.07 21.03 1.95
C ARG A 341 21.53 21.22 1.57
N ASP A 342 21.79 22.07 0.58
CA ASP A 342 23.14 22.28 0.05
C ASP A 342 24.04 22.94 1.10
N ARG A 343 23.49 23.87 1.90
CA ARG A 343 24.20 24.46 3.06
C ARG A 343 24.58 23.39 4.09
N ILE A 344 23.60 22.62 4.57
CA ILE A 344 23.84 21.56 5.58
C ILE A 344 24.87 20.55 5.07
N THR A 345 24.71 20.10 3.82
CA THR A 345 25.63 19.14 3.20
C THR A 345 27.06 19.70 3.19
N LYS A 346 27.23 20.94 2.74
CA LYS A 346 28.55 21.59 2.66
C LYS A 346 29.18 21.75 4.04
N GLU A 347 28.43 22.26 5.01
CA GLU A 347 28.93 22.49 6.37
C GLU A 347 29.46 21.20 7.01
N TYR A 348 28.73 20.09 6.92
CA TYR A 348 29.20 18.81 7.46
C TYR A 348 30.36 18.22 6.66
N ARG A 349 30.33 18.32 5.33
CA ARG A 349 31.41 17.84 4.47
C ARG A 349 32.73 18.55 4.75
N ASP A 350 32.69 19.85 5.05
CA ASP A 350 33.87 20.67 5.34
C ASP A 350 34.52 20.32 6.70
N LEU A 351 33.77 19.70 7.62
CA LEU A 351 34.28 19.22 8.90
C LEU A 351 35.05 17.88 8.78
N ILE A 352 34.98 17.20 7.64
CA ILE A 352 35.66 15.92 7.42
C ILE A 352 37.11 16.19 7.04
N GLU A 353 38.04 15.81 7.93
CA GLU A 353 39.48 16.07 7.77
C GLU A 353 40.17 15.10 6.79
N LYS A 354 39.79 13.81 6.85
CA LYS A 354 40.40 12.77 6.00
C LYS A 354 39.77 12.78 4.61
N ASP A 355 40.59 12.78 3.58
CA ASP A 355 40.12 12.79 2.19
C ASP A 355 39.40 11.48 1.83
N GLU A 356 39.79 10.35 2.41
CA GLU A 356 39.09 9.07 2.21
C GLU A 356 37.67 9.12 2.77
N ASP A 357 37.49 9.63 3.99
CA ASP A 357 36.18 9.76 4.62
C ASP A 357 35.30 10.76 3.86
N ARG A 358 35.90 11.83 3.34
CA ARG A 358 35.20 12.84 2.53
C ARG A 358 34.74 12.26 1.20
N LYS A 359 35.58 11.45 0.54
CA LYS A 359 35.21 10.74 -0.69
C LYS A 359 34.07 9.75 -0.42
N GLN A 360 34.16 8.98 0.66
CA GLN A 360 33.11 8.03 1.03
C GLN A 360 31.79 8.74 1.39
N PHE A 361 31.86 9.89 2.07
CA PHE A 361 30.69 10.74 2.31
C PHE A 361 29.99 11.13 1.02
N ASP A 362 30.76 11.63 0.04
CA ASP A 362 30.23 12.08 -1.25
C ASP A 362 29.60 10.92 -2.05
N GLU A 363 30.24 9.75 -2.05
CA GLU A 363 29.74 8.55 -2.73
C GLU A 363 28.43 8.04 -2.11
N LEU A 364 28.36 7.93 -0.78
CA LEU A 364 27.15 7.47 -0.08
C LEU A 364 26.01 8.48 -0.21
N LEU A 365 26.30 9.79 -0.09
CA LEU A 365 25.32 10.84 -0.29
C LEU A 365 24.79 10.84 -1.73
N GLY A 366 25.67 10.68 -2.72
CA GLY A 366 25.30 10.59 -4.13
C GLY A 366 24.37 9.40 -4.40
N CYS A 367 24.71 8.24 -3.85
CA CYS A 367 23.86 7.05 -3.91
C CYS A 367 22.49 7.29 -3.25
N ALA A 368 22.48 7.81 -2.01
CA ALA A 368 21.23 8.11 -1.30
C ALA A 368 20.35 9.09 -2.07
N LYS A 369 20.92 10.17 -2.64
CA LYS A 369 20.17 11.13 -3.47
C LYS A 369 19.60 10.51 -4.76
N THR A 370 20.27 9.50 -5.31
CA THR A 370 19.83 8.80 -6.52
C THR A 370 18.62 7.92 -6.23
N VAL A 371 18.64 7.18 -5.12
CA VAL A 371 17.58 6.20 -4.81
C VAL A 371 16.37 6.80 -4.08
N PHE A 372 16.57 7.89 -3.34
CA PHE A 372 15.53 8.46 -2.47
C PHE A 372 14.25 8.90 -3.21
N PRO A 373 14.31 9.45 -4.45
CA PRO A 373 13.10 9.70 -5.24
C PRO A 373 12.20 8.48 -5.38
N TYR A 374 12.75 7.29 -5.69
CA TYR A 374 11.95 6.06 -5.73
C TYR A 374 11.33 5.73 -4.36
N VAL A 375 12.13 5.85 -3.28
CA VAL A 375 11.66 5.55 -1.91
C VAL A 375 10.46 6.40 -1.54
N GLU A 376 10.32 7.61 -2.06
CA GLU A 376 9.12 8.42 -1.84
C GLU A 376 8.05 8.19 -2.92
N ASN A 377 8.46 7.94 -4.16
CA ASN A 377 7.56 7.88 -5.30
C ASN A 377 6.75 6.59 -5.38
N HIS A 378 7.28 5.47 -4.89
CA HIS A 378 6.60 4.18 -4.96
C HIS A 378 5.27 4.18 -4.20
N LEU A 379 5.16 4.99 -3.14
CA LEU A 379 3.96 5.15 -2.31
C LEU A 379 2.74 5.49 -3.17
N PHE A 380 2.88 6.42 -4.11
CA PHE A 380 1.77 6.82 -4.96
C PHE A 380 1.28 5.68 -5.86
N TYR A 381 2.19 4.93 -6.48
CA TYR A 381 1.81 3.87 -7.41
C TYR A 381 1.22 2.66 -6.68
N VAL A 382 1.83 2.26 -5.56
CA VAL A 382 1.48 1.03 -4.86
C VAL A 382 0.41 1.28 -3.80
N GLU A 383 0.76 2.06 -2.77
CA GLU A 383 -0.06 2.20 -1.56
C GLU A 383 -1.29 3.08 -1.78
N HIS A 384 -1.24 3.97 -2.77
CA HIS A 384 -2.37 4.81 -3.13
C HIS A 384 -3.11 4.32 -4.38
N TRP A 385 -2.49 4.43 -5.56
CA TRP A 385 -3.18 4.18 -6.82
C TRP A 385 -3.61 2.73 -6.98
N PHE A 386 -2.67 1.78 -6.90
CA PHE A 386 -3.00 0.36 -7.03
C PHE A 386 -3.97 -0.09 -5.93
N HIS A 387 -3.68 0.17 -4.65
CA HIS A 387 -4.54 -0.26 -3.55
C HIS A 387 -5.96 0.31 -3.65
N SER A 388 -6.12 1.60 -3.99
CA SER A 388 -7.44 2.22 -4.16
C SER A 388 -8.29 1.52 -5.23
N VAL A 389 -7.68 1.21 -6.38
CA VAL A 389 -8.36 0.46 -7.45
C VAL A 389 -8.68 -0.96 -6.98
N PHE A 390 -7.74 -1.61 -6.29
CA PHE A 390 -7.91 -2.98 -5.80
C PHE A 390 -9.06 -3.10 -4.81
N TRP A 391 -9.15 -2.17 -3.85
CA TRP A 391 -10.25 -2.14 -2.88
C TRP A 391 -11.60 -1.92 -3.54
N ASN A 392 -11.66 -1.07 -4.56
CA ASN A 392 -12.88 -0.89 -5.34
C ASN A 392 -13.29 -2.15 -6.10
N LYS A 393 -12.33 -2.88 -6.70
CA LYS A 393 -12.61 -4.19 -7.32
C LYS A 393 -13.10 -5.23 -6.31
N MET A 394 -12.54 -5.25 -5.11
CA MET A 394 -13.04 -6.11 -4.03
C MET A 394 -14.46 -5.75 -3.58
N ARG A 395 -14.86 -4.47 -3.63
CA ARG A 395 -16.25 -4.06 -3.39
C ARG A 395 -17.21 -4.51 -4.49
N GLU A 396 -16.75 -4.61 -5.75
CA GLU A 396 -17.53 -5.24 -6.83
C GLU A 396 -17.79 -6.74 -6.51
N VAL A 397 -16.77 -7.46 -6.02
CA VAL A 397 -16.91 -8.86 -5.56
C VAL A 397 -17.90 -8.95 -4.40
N ALA A 398 -17.80 -8.05 -3.42
CA ALA A 398 -18.70 -7.99 -2.28
C ALA A 398 -20.16 -7.78 -2.68
N ALA A 399 -20.42 -6.92 -3.67
CA ALA A 399 -21.76 -6.68 -4.17
C ALA A 399 -22.39 -7.96 -4.75
N ILE A 400 -21.62 -8.82 -5.42
CA ILE A 400 -22.10 -10.12 -5.91
C ILE A 400 -22.43 -11.05 -4.73
N MET A 401 -21.53 -11.15 -3.75
CA MET A 401 -21.79 -11.99 -2.56
C MET A 401 -23.03 -11.52 -1.79
N GLN A 402 -23.28 -10.21 -1.74
CA GLN A 402 -24.48 -9.63 -1.15
C GLN A 402 -25.73 -9.96 -1.97
N GLU A 403 -25.68 -9.80 -3.30
CA GLU A 403 -26.77 -10.12 -4.23
C GLU A 403 -27.23 -11.57 -4.10
N HIS A 404 -26.29 -12.51 -3.90
CA HIS A 404 -26.58 -13.94 -3.70
C HIS A 404 -26.83 -14.32 -2.23
N GLY A 405 -26.97 -13.34 -1.33
CA GLY A 405 -27.34 -13.56 0.08
C GLY A 405 -26.28 -14.25 0.94
N VAL A 406 -25.03 -14.31 0.49
CA VAL A 406 -23.90 -14.89 1.24
C VAL A 406 -23.47 -13.95 2.37
N ILE A 407 -23.47 -12.65 2.10
CA ILE A 407 -23.18 -11.59 3.08
C ILE A 407 -24.34 -10.60 3.13
N LYS A 408 -24.46 -9.84 4.23
CA LYS A 408 -25.57 -8.90 4.41
C LYS A 408 -25.21 -7.51 3.88
N ASP A 409 -24.02 -7.04 4.22
CA ASP A 409 -23.50 -5.72 3.85
C ASP A 409 -22.22 -5.89 3.03
N VAL A 410 -21.94 -4.97 2.09
CA VAL A 410 -20.72 -5.05 1.26
C VAL A 410 -19.43 -5.04 2.09
N ASP A 411 -19.46 -4.40 3.26
CA ASP A 411 -18.30 -4.36 4.18
C ASP A 411 -18.10 -5.66 4.96
N ASP A 412 -19.04 -6.60 4.91
CA ASP A 412 -18.86 -7.92 5.52
C ASP A 412 -17.78 -8.75 4.82
N ILE A 413 -17.42 -8.41 3.58
CA ILE A 413 -16.37 -9.12 2.83
C ILE A 413 -15.01 -9.04 3.54
N TRP A 414 -14.74 -7.93 4.25
CA TRP A 414 -13.47 -7.71 4.94
C TRP A 414 -13.27 -8.69 6.10
N LEU A 415 -14.38 -9.27 6.60
CA LEU A 415 -14.37 -10.28 7.66
C LEU A 415 -14.10 -11.69 7.14
N LEU A 416 -13.86 -11.88 5.84
CA LEU A 416 -13.51 -13.16 5.24
C LEU A 416 -12.05 -13.15 4.78
N ARG A 417 -11.35 -14.28 4.94
CA ARG A 417 -10.03 -14.45 4.32
C ARG A 417 -10.18 -14.56 2.80
N ARG A 418 -9.12 -14.24 2.06
CA ARG A 418 -9.09 -14.38 0.60
C ARG A 418 -9.44 -15.79 0.10
N ASP A 419 -9.02 -16.83 0.81
CA ASP A 419 -9.35 -18.22 0.48
C ASP A 419 -10.82 -18.58 0.76
N GLU A 420 -11.41 -17.98 1.79
CA GLU A 420 -12.82 -18.15 2.15
C GLU A 420 -13.74 -17.46 1.14
N ILE A 421 -13.35 -16.28 0.64
CA ILE A 421 -14.07 -15.58 -0.44
C ILE A 421 -14.06 -16.43 -1.70
N LYS A 422 -12.91 -17.01 -2.09
CA LYS A 422 -12.83 -17.94 -3.22
C LYS A 422 -13.80 -19.11 -3.07
N GLN A 423 -13.82 -19.72 -1.88
CA GLN A 423 -14.72 -20.84 -1.58
C GLN A 423 -16.20 -20.41 -1.64
N ALA A 424 -16.52 -19.23 -1.13
CA ALA A 424 -17.87 -18.68 -1.18
C ALA A 424 -18.33 -18.36 -2.61
N LEU A 425 -17.45 -17.78 -3.44
CA LEU A 425 -17.73 -17.53 -4.86
C LEU A 425 -17.94 -18.84 -5.63
N TRP A 426 -17.18 -19.90 -5.31
CA TRP A 426 -17.38 -21.22 -5.93
C TRP A 426 -18.78 -21.77 -5.65
N ASP A 427 -19.25 -21.66 -4.40
CA ASP A 427 -20.61 -22.04 -4.02
C ASP A 427 -21.67 -21.17 -4.73
N VAL A 428 -21.47 -19.85 -4.79
CA VAL A 428 -22.34 -18.93 -5.54
C VAL A 428 -22.46 -19.33 -7.01
N VAL A 429 -21.34 -19.53 -7.69
CA VAL A 429 -21.31 -19.87 -9.13
C VAL A 429 -21.92 -21.24 -9.37
N THR A 430 -21.64 -22.23 -8.51
CA THR A 430 -22.22 -23.58 -8.64
C THR A 430 -23.74 -23.54 -8.43
N ALA A 431 -24.21 -22.77 -7.44
CA ALA A 431 -25.63 -22.62 -7.15
C ALA A 431 -26.37 -21.89 -8.28
N TRP A 432 -25.77 -20.82 -8.81
CA TRP A 432 -26.26 -20.11 -9.98
C TRP A 432 -26.38 -21.04 -11.20
N ALA A 433 -25.32 -21.81 -11.50
CA ALA A 433 -25.31 -22.74 -12.65
C ALA A 433 -26.33 -23.88 -12.52
N THR A 434 -26.70 -24.25 -11.29
CA THR A 434 -27.66 -25.34 -11.03
C THR A 434 -29.08 -24.83 -10.75
N GLY A 435 -29.29 -23.52 -10.65
CA GLY A 435 -30.59 -22.92 -10.36
C GLY A 435 -31.06 -23.13 -8.91
N VAL A 436 -30.15 -23.28 -7.95
CA VAL A 436 -30.47 -23.45 -6.51
C VAL A 436 -29.89 -22.31 -5.68
N THR A 437 -30.26 -22.25 -4.40
CA THR A 437 -29.68 -21.28 -3.45
C THR A 437 -28.31 -21.75 -2.97
N PRO A 438 -27.28 -20.88 -2.95
CA PRO A 438 -25.96 -21.25 -2.44
C PRO A 438 -26.02 -21.62 -0.96
N ARG A 439 -25.26 -22.65 -0.56
CA ARG A 439 -25.23 -23.12 0.83
C ARG A 439 -24.71 -22.05 1.77
N GLY A 440 -23.86 -21.17 1.26
CA GLY A 440 -23.21 -20.05 1.91
C GLY A 440 -24.17 -19.09 2.58
N THR A 441 -25.41 -18.96 2.07
CA THR A 441 -26.46 -18.14 2.68
C THR A 441 -26.82 -18.56 4.11
N GLN A 442 -26.48 -19.79 4.52
CA GLN A 442 -26.72 -20.33 5.86
C GLN A 442 -25.42 -20.56 6.65
N THR A 443 -24.27 -20.55 5.98
CA THR A 443 -22.96 -20.81 6.57
C THR A 443 -22.27 -19.52 6.98
N TRP A 444 -22.12 -18.57 6.05
CA TRP A 444 -21.30 -17.38 6.23
C TRP A 444 -21.91 -16.32 7.17
N PRO A 445 -23.23 -16.03 7.16
CA PRO A 445 -23.77 -14.98 8.01
C PRO A 445 -23.50 -15.16 9.51
N LYS A 446 -23.52 -16.41 10.00
CA LYS A 446 -23.23 -16.72 11.41
C LYS A 446 -21.76 -16.49 11.76
N GLU A 447 -20.87 -16.90 10.87
CA GLU A 447 -19.43 -16.72 11.05
C GLU A 447 -19.07 -15.22 10.99
N ILE A 448 -19.64 -14.48 10.05
CA ILE A 448 -19.45 -13.03 9.90
C ILE A 448 -19.92 -12.28 11.15
N GLU A 449 -21.12 -12.59 11.67
CA GLU A 449 -21.64 -11.95 12.88
C GLU A 449 -20.73 -12.22 14.10
N TRP A 450 -20.25 -13.45 14.23
CA TRP A 450 -19.26 -13.76 15.27
C TRP A 450 -17.96 -12.96 15.08
N ARG A 451 -17.44 -12.85 13.85
CA ARG A 451 -16.22 -12.07 13.55
C ARG A 451 -16.41 -10.57 13.79
N LYS A 452 -17.60 -10.00 13.54
CA LYS A 452 -17.93 -8.62 13.96
C LYS A 452 -17.74 -8.44 15.46
N GLY A 453 -18.29 -9.36 16.24
CA GLY A 453 -18.14 -9.37 17.70
C GLY A 453 -16.69 -9.51 18.16
N VAL A 454 -15.88 -10.31 17.45
CA VAL A 454 -14.43 -10.44 17.72
C VAL A 454 -13.69 -9.14 17.41
N MET A 455 -13.89 -8.56 16.22
CA MET A 455 -13.23 -7.32 15.81
C MET A 455 -13.57 -6.15 16.74
N GLN A 456 -14.81 -6.07 17.23
CA GLN A 456 -15.20 -5.06 18.22
C GLN A 456 -14.44 -5.21 19.54
N LYS A 457 -14.12 -6.44 19.95
CA LYS A 457 -13.39 -6.70 21.20
C LYS A 457 -11.88 -6.54 21.08
N PHE A 458 -11.35 -6.61 19.85
CA PHE A 458 -9.93 -6.33 19.60
C PHE A 458 -9.59 -4.84 19.72
N LYS A 459 -10.55 -3.97 19.39
CA LYS A 459 -10.48 -2.52 19.60
C LYS A 459 -10.68 -2.18 21.08
#